data_AF-V7I7U2-F1
#
_entry.id   AF-V7I7U2-F1
#
_cell.length_a   1.000
_cell.length_b   1.000
_cell.length_c   1.000
_cell.angle_alpha   90.00
_cell.angle_beta   90.00
_cell.angle_gamma   90.00
#
_symmetry.space_group_name_H-M   'P 1'
#
loop_
_entity.id
_entity.type
_entity.pdbx_description
1 polymer ?
#
loop_
_entity_poly.entity_id
_entity_poly.type
_entity_poly.pdbx_seq_one_letter_code
_entity_poly.pdbx_strand_id
1 'polypeptide(L)' 'MWLMPIGYLMDIWECHKQFIGIAKPKRELSIDDVIPAWL' A
#
# COMPACT_ATOMS: atom_id res chain seq x y z
N MET A 1 -8.30 17.17 17.80
CA MET A 1 -8.85 16.47 16.62
C MET A 1 -8.74 17.39 15.40
N TRP A 2 -7.52 17.64 14.90
CA TRP A 2 -7.29 18.62 13.80
C TRP A 2 -6.35 18.09 12.71
N LEU A 3 -5.48 17.11 12.97
CA LEU A 3 -4.53 16.58 11.97
C LEU A 3 -5.12 15.56 10.97
N MET A 4 -6.41 15.23 11.09
CA MET A 4 -7.06 14.20 10.27
C MET A 4 -7.00 14.44 8.75
N PRO A 5 -7.21 15.65 8.19
CA PRO A 5 -7.19 15.82 6.75
C PRO A 5 -5.77 15.68 6.16
N ILE A 6 -4.74 16.16 6.88
CA ILE A 6 -3.36 16.08 6.39
C ILE A 6 -2.81 14.66 6.55
N GLY A 7 -3.11 14.00 7.68
CA GLY A 7 -2.72 12.61 7.89
C GLY A 7 -3.34 11.68 6.84
N TYR A 8 -4.60 11.89 6.49
CA TYR A 8 -5.29 11.13 5.44
C TYR A 8 -4.68 11.36 4.05
N LEU A 9 -4.33 12.60 3.71
CA LEU A 9 -3.67 12.90 2.43
C LEU A 9 -2.29 12.26 2.33
N MET A 10 -1.51 12.22 3.42
CA MET A 10 -0.20 11.55 3.45
C MET A 10 -0.33 10.03 3.27
N ASP A 11 -1.34 9.41 3.89
CA ASP A 11 -1.60 7.98 3.75
C ASP A 11 -2.02 7.60 2.31
N ILE A 12 -2.90 8.40 1.69
CA ILE A 12 -3.27 8.24 0.27
C ILE A 12 -2.05 8.43 -0.63
N TRP A 13 -1.21 9.43 -0.37
CA TRP A 13 -0.03 9.71 -1.17
C TRP A 13 0.98 8.55 -1.16
N GLU A 14 1.21 7.94 0.00
CA GLU A 14 2.05 6.73 0.09
C GLU A 14 1.45 5.53 -0.64
N CYS A 15 0.12 5.34 -0.56
CA CYS A 15 -0.57 4.29 -1.32
C CYS A 15 -0.48 4.53 -2.84
N HIS A 16 -0.63 5.79 -3.28
CA HIS A 16 -0.56 6.16 -4.70
C HIS A 16 0.84 5.95 -5.29
N LYS A 17 1.91 6.26 -4.53
CA LYS A 17 3.29 5.99 -4.95
C LYS A 17 3.60 4.49 -5.07
N GLN A 18 3.00 3.65 -4.21
CA GLN A 18 3.11 2.19 -4.33
C GLN A 18 2.36 1.68 -5.56
N PHE A 19 1.18 2.23 -5.86
CA PHE A 19 0.40 1.88 -7.05
C PHE A 19 1.11 2.25 -8.36
N ILE A 20 1.77 3.41 -8.43
CA ILE A 20 2.55 3.84 -9.61
C ILE A 20 3.90 3.07 -9.70
N GLY A 21 4.29 2.32 -8.67
CA GLY A 21 5.56 1.59 -8.63
C GLY A 21 6.78 2.48 -8.34
N ILE A 22 6.57 3.72 -7.86
CA ILE A 22 7.64 4.66 -7.47
C ILE A 22 8.19 4.32 -6.09
N ALA A 23 7.34 3.83 -5.18
CA ALA A 23 7.75 3.35 -3.87
C ALA A 23 7.81 1.82 -3.88
N LYS A 24 8.97 1.25 -3.55
CA LYS A 24 9.09 -0.19 -3.33
C LYS A 24 8.17 -0.59 -2.16
N PRO A 25 7.20 -1.49 -2.35
CA PRO A 25 6.36 -1.93 -1.26
C PRO A 25 7.24 -2.55 -0.17
N LYS A 26 6.93 -2.27 1.10
CA LYS A 26 7.72 -2.77 2.25
C LYS A 26 7.77 -4.31 2.31
N ARG A 27 6.82 -4.96 1.62
CA ARG A 27 6.81 -6.38 1.28
C ARG A 27 6.28 -6.53 -0.15
N GLU A 28 7.06 -7.16 -1.01
CA GLU A 28 6.58 -7.71 -2.28
C GLU A 28 5.87 -9.03 -1.94
N LEU A 29 4.57 -8.97 -1.66
CA LEU A 29 3.72 -10.15 -1.53
C LEU A 29 3.01 -10.33 -2.86
N SER A 30 3.35 -11.40 -3.56
CA SER A 30 2.67 -11.74 -4.81
C SER A 30 1.34 -12.40 -4.47
N ILE A 31 0.38 -12.33 -5.39
CA ILE A 31 -0.93 -12.99 -5.21
C ILE A 31 -0.71 -14.51 -4.97
N ASP A 32 0.32 -15.09 -5.56
CA ASP A 32 0.78 -16.46 -5.35
C ASP A 32 1.30 -16.76 -3.93
N ASP A 33 1.76 -15.74 -3.18
CA ASP A 33 2.16 -15.91 -1.77
C ASP A 33 0.95 -15.85 -0.82
N VAL A 34 -0.13 -15.20 -1.24
CA VAL A 34 -1.35 -14.97 -0.43
C VAL A 34 -2.41 -16.03 -0.70
N ILE A 35 -2.50 -16.52 -1.93
CA ILE A 35 -3.40 -17.61 -2.31
C ILE A 35 -2.62 -18.92 -2.12
N PRO A 36 -2.91 -19.72 -1.07
CA PRO A 36 -2.33 -21.04 -0.98
C PRO A 36 -2.71 -21.82 -2.23
N ALA A 37 -1.74 -22.45 -2.90
CA ALA A 37 -1.90 -23.28 -4.11
C ALA A 37 -2.82 -24.52 -3.93
N TRP A 38 -3.58 -24.56 -2.85
CA TRP A 38 -4.49 -25.62 -2.45
C TRP A 38 -5.98 -25.22 -2.58
N LEU A 39 -6.29 -24.12 -3.28
CA LEU A 39 -7.65 -23.81 -3.75
C LEU A 39 -7.90 -24.40 -5.14
#